data_AF-A0A1Q5HW19-F1
#
_entry.id   AF-A0A1Q5HW19-F1
#
_cell.length_a   1.000
_cell.length_b   1.000
_cell.length_c   1.000
_cell.angle_alpha   90.00
_cell.angle_beta   90.00
_cell.angle_gamma   90.00
#
_symmetry.space_group_name_H-M   'P 1'
#
loop_
_entity.id
_entity.type
_entity.pdbx_description
1 polymer ?
#
loop_
_entity_poly.entity_id
_entity_poly.type
_entity_poly.pdbx_seq_one_letter_code
_entity_poly.pdbx_strand_id
1 'polypeptide(L)'
;MGVYLVSVAAQDWSQLGEDGYGDVAAALSTELERRGLPPYEPRQVAGKAPGWFEEKVSPSMDSFVTLCRTRLTDAELSALLDWNVLVPFALEEELVLPVGTAYSGEETVVAGAPQVLALIERLAEAVELPVDAIPEGENLTLSLWFLEGGVDRTARVRTGPWAEDRDAAFYVALYLRAAQYSIRHDCPMTYS
;
A
#
# COMPACT_ATOMS: atom_id res chain seq x y z
N MET A 1 -7.97 4.33 18.44
CA MET A 1 -7.73 3.33 17.37
C MET A 1 -6.96 4.05 16.28
N GLY A 2 -5.82 3.51 15.83
CA GLY A 2 -5.03 4.11 14.75
C GLY A 2 -5.42 3.49 13.41
N VAL A 3 -5.00 4.12 12.31
CA VAL A 3 -5.18 3.57 10.96
C VAL A 3 -3.95 2.72 10.62
N TYR A 4 -4.18 1.57 9.99
CA TYR A 4 -3.13 0.65 9.56
C TYR A 4 -3.27 0.37 8.06
N LEU A 5 -2.15 0.14 7.39
CA LEU A 5 -2.12 -0.45 6.05
C LEU A 5 -1.71 -1.91 6.18
N VAL A 6 -2.61 -2.82 5.79
CA VAL A 6 -2.48 -4.26 6.03
C VAL A 6 -2.60 -5.07 4.74
N SER A 7 -1.93 -6.22 4.68
CA SER A 7 -2.18 -7.24 3.66
C SER A 7 -3.42 -8.07 4.01
N VAL A 8 -4.25 -8.40 3.02
CA VAL A 8 -5.42 -9.27 3.20
C VAL A 8 -5.06 -10.72 2.89
N ALA A 9 -5.36 -11.64 3.82
CA ALA A 9 -5.11 -13.05 3.59
C ALA A 9 -6.11 -13.64 2.57
N ALA A 10 -5.68 -14.67 1.85
CA ALA A 10 -6.55 -15.37 0.89
C ALA A 10 -7.84 -15.91 1.51
N GLN A 11 -7.80 -16.29 2.81
CA GLN A 11 -8.97 -16.77 3.53
C GLN A 11 -9.99 -15.64 3.74
N ASP A 12 -9.54 -14.49 4.23
CA ASP A 12 -10.41 -13.32 4.48
C ASP A 12 -10.97 -12.75 3.17
N TRP A 13 -10.17 -12.80 2.10
CA TRP A 13 -10.60 -12.43 0.75
C TRP A 13 -11.71 -13.34 0.18
N SER A 14 -11.81 -14.58 0.68
CA SER A 14 -12.80 -15.57 0.21
C SER A 14 -14.09 -15.61 1.03
N GLN A 15 -14.12 -14.94 2.20
CA GLN A 15 -15.24 -14.99 3.13
C GLN A 15 -16.10 -13.72 3.04
N LEU A 16 -17.40 -13.91 2.81
CA LEU A 16 -18.37 -12.80 2.75
C LEU A 16 -18.68 -12.25 4.14
N GLY A 17 -18.81 -10.92 4.25
CA GLY A 17 -19.53 -10.25 5.33
C GLY A 17 -18.83 -9.97 6.65
N GLU A 18 -17.69 -10.58 7.00
CA GLU A 18 -17.05 -10.31 8.31
C GLU A 18 -16.31 -8.94 8.32
N ASP A 19 -15.50 -8.68 7.28
CA ASP A 19 -14.76 -7.42 7.10
C ASP A 19 -15.05 -6.72 5.75
N GLY A 20 -15.95 -7.30 4.94
CA GLY A 20 -16.32 -6.81 3.60
C GLY A 20 -15.35 -7.19 2.47
N TYR A 21 -14.22 -7.85 2.78
CA TYR A 21 -13.23 -8.24 1.77
C TYR A 21 -13.77 -9.25 0.75
N GLY A 22 -14.57 -10.23 1.18
CA GLY A 22 -15.22 -11.15 0.24
C GLY A 22 -16.23 -10.46 -0.69
N ASP A 23 -16.91 -9.41 -0.22
CA ASP A 23 -17.84 -8.63 -1.04
C ASP A 23 -17.08 -7.83 -2.10
N VAL A 24 -15.96 -7.21 -1.72
CA VAL A 24 -15.01 -6.57 -2.64
C VAL A 24 -14.45 -7.58 -3.65
N ALA A 25 -14.06 -8.78 -3.22
CA ALA A 25 -13.54 -9.83 -4.08
C ALA A 25 -14.55 -10.27 -5.15
N ALA A 26 -15.82 -10.44 -4.76
CA ALA A 26 -16.90 -10.81 -5.67
C ALA A 26 -17.22 -9.69 -6.68
N ALA A 27 -17.28 -8.44 -6.20
CA ALA A 27 -17.52 -7.27 -7.04
C ALA A 27 -16.36 -7.05 -8.03
N LEU A 28 -15.11 -7.18 -7.57
CA LEU A 28 -13.93 -7.10 -8.42
C LEU A 28 -13.94 -8.17 -9.50
N SER A 29 -14.23 -9.42 -9.14
CA SER A 29 -14.31 -10.54 -10.10
C SER A 29 -15.37 -10.28 -11.18
N THR A 30 -16.54 -9.76 -10.78
CA THR A 30 -17.59 -9.37 -11.72
C THR A 30 -17.13 -8.29 -12.70
N GLU A 31 -16.42 -7.27 -12.20
CA GLU A 31 -15.91 -6.18 -13.04
C GLU A 31 -14.77 -6.64 -13.97
N LEU A 32 -13.89 -7.52 -13.50
CA LEU A 32 -12.84 -8.12 -14.32
C LEU A 32 -13.44 -8.97 -15.45
N GLU A 33 -14.42 -9.82 -15.14
CA GLU A 33 -15.14 -10.62 -16.13
C GLU A 33 -15.83 -9.75 -17.18
N ARG A 34 -16.46 -8.65 -16.76
CA ARG A 34 -17.08 -7.66 -17.66
C ARG A 34 -16.06 -7.06 -18.64
N ARG A 35 -14.80 -6.92 -18.21
CA ARG A 35 -13.67 -6.44 -19.01
C ARG A 35 -12.96 -7.57 -19.78
N GLY A 36 -13.41 -8.81 -19.68
CA GLY A 36 -12.80 -9.98 -20.34
C GLY A 36 -11.52 -10.47 -19.69
N LEU A 37 -11.27 -10.09 -18.43
CA LEU A 37 -10.15 -10.52 -17.60
C LEU A 37 -10.58 -11.68 -16.69
N PRO A 38 -9.66 -12.57 -16.28
CA PRO A 38 -9.98 -13.62 -15.33
C PRO A 38 -10.28 -13.04 -13.94
N PRO A 39 -11.09 -13.72 -13.12
CA PRO A 39 -11.25 -13.35 -11.72
C PRO A 39 -9.92 -13.46 -10.98
N TYR A 40 -9.75 -12.61 -9.97
CA TYR A 40 -8.56 -12.59 -9.15
C TYR A 40 -8.76 -13.44 -7.89
N GLU A 41 -7.95 -14.50 -7.77
CA GLU A 41 -7.87 -15.34 -6.59
C GLU A 41 -6.47 -15.20 -5.97
N PRO A 42 -6.34 -14.61 -4.77
CA PRO A 42 -5.06 -14.52 -4.09
C PRO A 42 -4.47 -15.90 -3.85
N ARG A 43 -3.15 -16.04 -4.03
CA ARG A 43 -2.47 -17.30 -3.73
C ARG A 43 -2.60 -17.63 -2.24
N GLN A 44 -3.06 -18.85 -1.96
CA GLN A 44 -2.85 -19.44 -0.65
C GLN A 44 -1.35 -19.71 -0.49
N VAL A 45 -0.69 -18.96 0.38
CA VAL A 45 0.73 -19.18 0.69
C VAL A 45 0.86 -20.51 1.42
N ALA A 46 1.25 -21.57 0.71
CA ALA A 46 1.53 -22.88 1.29
C ALA A 46 2.88 -22.84 2.05
N GLY A 47 2.82 -22.68 3.37
CA GLY A 47 3.99 -22.65 4.24
C GLY A 47 3.80 -21.71 5.42
N LYS A 48 4.77 -21.69 6.34
CA LYS A 48 4.86 -20.65 7.37
C LYS A 48 5.12 -19.34 6.62
N ALA A 49 4.07 -18.61 6.29
CA ALA A 49 4.22 -17.32 5.63
C ALA A 49 5.21 -16.48 6.46
N PRO A 50 6.12 -15.74 5.82
CA PRO A 50 6.57 -14.51 6.46
C PRO A 50 5.28 -13.79 6.89
N GLY A 51 5.18 -13.37 8.14
CA GLY A 51 3.99 -12.77 8.75
C GLY A 51 3.29 -11.72 7.89
N TRP A 52 2.07 -11.34 8.29
CA TRP A 52 1.26 -10.40 7.52
C TRP A 52 1.90 -9.01 7.50
N PHE A 53 1.78 -8.31 6.37
CA PHE A 53 2.14 -6.90 6.31
C PHE A 53 1.11 -6.11 7.11
N GLU A 54 1.58 -5.30 8.04
CA GLU A 54 0.76 -4.36 8.80
C GLU A 54 1.66 -3.23 9.22
N GLU A 55 1.36 -2.01 8.79
CA GLU A 55 2.11 -0.83 9.18
C GLU A 55 1.17 0.25 9.68
N LYS A 56 1.56 0.90 10.77
CA LYS A 56 0.71 1.89 11.42
C LYS A 56 0.93 3.27 10.82
N VAL A 57 -0.13 3.86 10.28
CA VAL A 57 -0.16 5.22 9.79
C VAL A 57 -0.16 6.18 10.99
N SER A 58 1.04 6.61 11.42
CA SER A 58 1.24 7.41 12.63
C SER A 58 1.76 8.84 12.39
N PRO A 59 2.74 9.09 11.50
CA PRO A 59 3.24 10.44 11.23
C PRO A 59 2.22 11.32 10.48
N SER A 60 2.44 12.63 10.41
CA SER A 60 1.56 13.49 9.60
C SER A 60 1.78 13.22 8.10
N MET A 61 0.70 13.17 7.31
CA MET A 61 0.79 13.05 5.85
C MET A 61 1.06 14.39 5.15
N ASP A 62 1.03 15.53 5.84
CA ASP A 62 1.01 16.84 5.19
C ASP A 62 2.22 17.09 4.29
N SER A 63 3.41 16.71 4.77
CA SER A 63 4.66 16.89 4.02
C SER A 63 4.77 15.92 2.85
N PHE A 64 4.29 14.68 3.03
CA PHE A 64 4.15 13.70 1.95
C PHE A 64 3.20 14.20 0.85
N VAL A 65 2.01 14.70 1.21
CA VAL A 65 1.04 15.25 0.25
C VAL A 65 1.63 16.46 -0.49
N THR A 66 2.40 17.30 0.21
CA THR A 66 3.11 18.43 -0.41
C THR A 66 4.16 17.95 -1.42
N LEU A 67 4.93 16.92 -1.07
CA LEU A 67 5.88 16.28 -1.98
C LEU A 67 5.15 15.73 -3.22
N CYS A 68 4.07 14.99 -3.03
CA CYS A 68 3.29 14.41 -4.14
C CYS A 68 2.75 15.51 -5.06
N ARG A 69 2.11 16.56 -4.52
CA ARG A 69 1.62 17.71 -5.31
C ARG A 69 2.72 18.45 -6.09
N THR A 70 3.96 18.38 -5.62
CA THR A 70 5.11 19.00 -6.29
C THR A 70 5.66 18.14 -7.43
N ARG A 71 5.50 16.81 -7.34
CA ARG A 71 6.18 15.84 -8.21
C ARG A 71 5.26 15.07 -9.16
N LEU A 72 3.97 15.01 -8.83
CA LEU A 72 2.95 14.26 -9.54
C LEU A 72 1.92 15.20 -10.15
N THR A 73 1.31 14.76 -11.24
CA THR A 73 0.08 15.37 -11.76
C THR A 73 -1.10 15.08 -10.85
N ASP A 74 -2.20 15.82 -10.96
CA ASP A 74 -3.41 15.59 -10.16
C ASP A 74 -3.96 14.16 -10.32
N ALA A 75 -3.91 13.61 -11.54
CA ALA A 75 -4.35 12.24 -11.81
C ALA A 75 -3.44 11.20 -11.14
N GLU A 76 -2.12 11.41 -11.16
CA GLU A 76 -1.17 10.54 -10.47
C GLU A 76 -1.28 10.65 -8.95
N LEU A 77 -1.59 11.84 -8.43
CA LEU A 77 -1.82 12.05 -7.00
C LEU A 77 -3.04 11.26 -6.52
N SER A 78 -4.16 11.36 -7.26
CA SER A 78 -5.36 10.57 -6.96
C SER A 78 -5.07 9.07 -7.03
N ALA A 79 -4.38 8.61 -8.08
CA ALA A 79 -3.99 7.21 -8.24
C ALA A 79 -3.14 6.65 -7.08
N LEU A 80 -2.41 7.53 -6.37
CA LEU A 80 -1.58 7.16 -5.24
C LEU A 80 -2.33 7.19 -3.89
N LEU A 81 -3.33 8.07 -3.73
CA LEU A 81 -3.91 8.41 -2.43
C LEU A 81 -5.39 8.04 -2.27
N ASP A 82 -6.14 7.92 -3.35
CA ASP A 82 -7.61 7.82 -3.30
C ASP A 82 -8.13 6.37 -3.30
N TRP A 83 -7.23 5.38 -3.38
CA TRP A 83 -7.60 3.97 -3.35
C TRP A 83 -7.89 3.46 -1.94
N ASN A 84 -8.79 2.47 -1.85
CA ASN A 84 -9.11 1.75 -0.62
C ASN A 84 -8.48 0.36 -0.60
N VAL A 85 -8.40 -0.28 -1.77
CA VAL A 85 -7.77 -1.59 -1.94
C VAL A 85 -6.72 -1.53 -3.05
N LEU A 86 -5.54 -2.08 -2.76
CA LEU A 86 -4.46 -2.25 -3.72
C LEU A 86 -4.37 -3.72 -4.13
N VAL A 87 -4.45 -4.04 -5.42
CA VAL A 87 -4.36 -5.42 -5.94
C VAL A 87 -3.00 -5.69 -6.59
N PRO A 88 -2.49 -6.94 -6.58
CA PRO A 88 -1.10 -7.22 -6.97
C PRO A 88 -0.84 -7.22 -8.48
N PHE A 89 -1.82 -6.82 -9.29
CA PHE A 89 -1.74 -6.82 -10.75
C PHE A 89 -2.09 -5.46 -11.33
N ALA A 90 -1.71 -5.26 -12.58
CA ALA A 90 -1.91 -4.00 -13.27
C ALA A 90 -3.39 -3.82 -13.66
N LEU A 91 -3.93 -2.63 -13.39
CA LEU A 91 -5.20 -2.16 -13.92
C LEU A 91 -4.95 -1.03 -14.92
N GLU A 92 -5.72 -0.95 -16.01
CA GLU A 92 -5.59 0.16 -16.96
C GLU A 92 -6.00 1.50 -16.32
N GLU A 93 -6.95 1.44 -15.41
CA GLU A 93 -7.51 2.55 -14.62
C GLU A 93 -7.99 2.01 -13.27
N GLU A 94 -8.23 2.89 -12.32
CA GLU A 94 -8.84 2.52 -11.04
C GLU A 94 -10.26 1.99 -11.26
N LEU A 95 -10.67 1.03 -10.43
CA LEU A 95 -12.03 0.50 -10.45
C LEU A 95 -12.80 1.02 -9.25
N VAL A 96 -14.00 1.54 -9.48
CA VAL A 96 -14.93 1.90 -8.40
C VAL A 96 -15.95 0.79 -8.28
N LEU A 97 -15.92 0.06 -7.17
CA LEU A 97 -16.83 -1.04 -6.88
C LEU A 97 -18.00 -0.55 -6.01
N PRO A 98 -19.25 -0.96 -6.30
CA PRO A 98 -20.45 -0.54 -5.57
C PRO A 98 -20.64 -1.31 -4.25
N VAL A 99 -19.54 -1.56 -3.55
CA VAL A 99 -19.48 -2.23 -2.25
C VAL A 99 -18.42 -1.53 -1.42
N GLY A 100 -18.65 -1.40 -0.12
CA GLY A 100 -17.68 -0.84 0.81
C GLY A 100 -17.04 -1.89 1.70
N THR A 101 -15.92 -1.52 2.31
CA THR A 101 -15.33 -2.21 3.46
C THR A 101 -15.72 -1.49 4.74
N ALA A 102 -15.35 -2.06 5.89
CA ALA A 102 -15.45 -1.36 7.17
C ALA A 102 -14.77 0.03 7.18
N TYR A 103 -13.82 0.26 6.27
CA TYR A 103 -13.05 1.50 6.16
C TYR A 103 -13.51 2.43 5.02
N SER A 104 -13.96 1.90 3.87
CA SER A 104 -14.22 2.71 2.65
C SER A 104 -15.64 3.25 2.50
N GLY A 105 -16.59 2.85 3.36
CA GLY A 105 -17.95 3.39 3.34
C GLY A 105 -18.88 2.62 2.40
N GLU A 106 -19.43 3.26 1.36
CA GLU A 106 -20.40 2.63 0.44
C GLU A 106 -19.77 2.11 -0.87
N GLU A 107 -18.61 2.67 -1.26
CA GLU A 107 -17.88 2.30 -2.47
C GLU A 107 -16.44 1.92 -2.12
N THR A 108 -15.80 1.16 -3.01
CA THR A 108 -14.38 0.76 -2.85
C THR A 108 -13.64 1.09 -4.12
N VAL A 109 -12.65 1.98 -4.01
CA VAL A 109 -11.71 2.29 -5.09
C VAL A 109 -10.58 1.26 -5.06
N VAL A 110 -10.37 0.58 -6.18
CA VAL A 110 -9.34 -0.44 -6.36
C VAL A 110 -8.28 0.08 -7.32
N ALA A 111 -7.03 0.11 -6.87
CA ALA A 111 -5.85 0.46 -7.67
C ALA A 111 -4.92 -0.73 -7.83
N GLY A 112 -4.14 -0.74 -8.92
CA GLY A 112 -3.12 -1.74 -9.15
C GLY A 112 -1.80 -1.39 -8.46
N ALA A 113 -1.23 -2.33 -7.72
CA ALA A 113 0.08 -2.20 -7.09
C ALA A 113 1.20 -1.81 -8.07
N PRO A 114 1.24 -2.30 -9.34
CA PRO A 114 2.27 -1.87 -10.28
C PRO A 114 2.25 -0.37 -10.60
N GLN A 115 1.06 0.23 -10.70
CA GLN A 115 0.87 1.66 -10.95
C GLN A 115 1.38 2.48 -9.75
N VAL A 116 0.94 2.11 -8.55
CA VAL A 116 1.38 2.75 -7.30
C VAL A 116 2.89 2.60 -7.10
N LEU A 117 3.45 1.42 -7.41
CA LEU A 117 4.89 1.16 -7.33
C LEU A 117 5.69 2.12 -8.23
N ALA A 118 5.29 2.29 -9.48
CA ALA A 118 5.99 3.18 -10.40
C ALA A 118 5.97 4.66 -9.93
N LEU A 119 4.86 5.11 -9.33
CA LEU A 119 4.74 6.46 -8.78
C LEU A 119 5.61 6.63 -7.54
N ILE A 120 5.58 5.66 -6.63
CA ILE A 120 6.32 5.76 -5.37
C ILE A 120 7.82 5.56 -5.55
N GLU A 121 8.26 4.78 -6.53
CA GLU A 121 9.68 4.67 -6.91
C GLU A 121 10.24 6.01 -7.38
N ARG A 122 9.48 6.78 -8.18
CA ARG A 122 9.86 8.15 -8.58
C ARG A 122 9.97 9.08 -7.37
N LEU A 123 9.06 8.96 -6.40
CA LEU A 123 9.10 9.75 -5.17
C LEU A 123 10.29 9.34 -4.29
N ALA A 124 10.59 8.03 -4.20
CA ALA A 124 11.74 7.50 -3.48
C ALA A 124 13.06 8.02 -4.05
N GLU A 125 13.19 8.06 -5.38
CA GLU A 125 14.34 8.69 -6.04
C GLU A 125 14.39 10.20 -5.72
N ALA A 126 13.26 10.90 -5.78
CA ALA A 126 13.21 12.34 -5.56
C ALA A 126 13.59 12.78 -4.12
N VAL A 127 13.41 11.91 -3.13
CA VAL A 127 13.85 12.16 -1.74
C VAL A 127 15.18 11.47 -1.41
N GLU A 128 15.80 10.78 -2.37
CA GLU A 128 17.00 9.97 -2.20
C GLU A 128 16.85 8.94 -1.06
N LEU A 129 15.72 8.24 -1.04
CA LEU A 129 15.38 7.28 0.01
C LEU A 129 16.41 6.13 0.07
N PRO A 130 16.97 5.79 1.25
CA PRO A 130 17.97 4.73 1.38
C PRO A 130 17.29 3.36 1.45
N VAL A 131 16.69 2.91 0.35
CA VAL A 131 15.84 1.70 0.28
C VAL A 131 16.54 0.44 0.80
N ASP A 132 17.85 0.31 0.57
CA ASP A 132 18.68 -0.82 1.02
C ASP A 132 18.98 -0.79 2.53
N ALA A 133 18.83 0.36 3.19
CA ALA A 133 18.99 0.49 4.64
C ALA A 133 17.66 0.36 5.41
N ILE A 134 16.52 0.49 4.71
CA ILE A 134 15.19 0.31 5.27
C ILE A 134 14.91 -1.19 5.32
N PRO A 135 14.55 -1.75 6.49
CA PRO A 135 14.26 -3.18 6.59
C PRO A 135 13.16 -3.59 5.60
N GLU A 136 13.38 -4.71 4.93
CA GLU A 136 12.30 -5.50 4.36
C GLU A 136 11.62 -6.19 5.53
N GLY A 137 10.32 -5.99 5.69
CA GLY A 137 9.67 -6.39 6.93
C GLY A 137 8.18 -6.61 6.82
N GLU A 138 7.70 -7.33 7.81
CA GLU A 138 6.30 -7.69 8.05
C GLU A 138 5.75 -6.73 9.13
N ASN A 139 4.70 -7.14 9.85
CA ASN A 139 4.07 -6.43 10.97
C ASN A 139 4.99 -5.43 11.72
N LEU A 140 4.65 -4.16 11.57
CA LEU A 140 5.19 -2.97 12.21
C LEU A 140 6.69 -2.72 12.01
N THR A 141 7.35 -3.42 11.10
CA THR A 141 8.79 -3.33 10.94
C THR A 141 9.24 -1.93 10.53
N LEU A 142 8.55 -1.32 9.56
CA LEU A 142 8.83 0.04 9.10
C LEU A 142 8.48 1.07 10.17
N SER A 143 7.29 0.94 10.76
CA SER A 143 6.81 1.83 11.83
C SER A 143 7.78 1.86 13.01
N LEU A 144 8.21 0.69 13.48
CA LEU A 144 9.18 0.58 14.58
C LEU A 144 10.56 1.09 14.14
N TRP A 145 10.99 0.86 12.90
CA TRP A 145 12.27 1.40 12.43
C TRP A 145 12.29 2.95 12.44
N PHE A 146 11.19 3.60 12.08
CA PHE A 146 11.04 5.05 12.18
C PHE A 146 10.93 5.55 13.63
N LEU A 147 10.26 4.80 14.51
CA LEU A 147 10.03 5.20 15.90
C LEU A 147 11.20 4.89 16.86
N GLU A 148 11.92 3.79 16.65
CA GLU A 148 12.95 3.27 17.57
C GLU A 148 14.38 3.65 17.15
N GLY A 149 14.50 4.82 16.50
CA GLY A 149 15.78 5.43 16.16
C GLY A 149 16.55 4.72 15.05
N GLY A 150 15.91 3.85 14.26
CA GLY A 150 16.50 3.27 13.03
C GLY A 150 16.87 4.37 12.04
N VAL A 151 15.95 5.30 11.81
CA VAL A 151 16.16 6.53 11.03
C VAL A 151 17.38 7.32 11.51
N ASP A 152 17.47 7.59 12.82
CA ASP A 152 18.58 8.38 13.37
C ASP A 152 19.93 7.70 13.18
N ARG A 153 20.00 6.37 13.33
CA ARG A 153 21.22 5.60 13.10
C ARG A 153 21.64 5.67 11.63
N THR A 154 20.69 5.53 10.71
CA THR A 154 20.97 5.58 9.27
C THR A 154 21.36 6.99 8.82
N ALA A 155 20.67 8.02 9.31
CA ALA A 155 20.94 9.43 8.97
C ALA A 155 22.36 9.90 9.38
N ARG A 156 22.97 9.28 10.41
CA ARG A 156 24.37 9.55 10.80
C ARG A 156 25.40 9.08 9.78
N VAL A 157 25.06 8.07 8.97
CA VAL A 157 25.97 7.44 8.01
C VAL A 157 25.59 7.81 6.58
N ARG A 158 24.31 8.09 6.33
CA ARG A 158 23.74 8.44 5.02
C ARG A 158 22.90 9.69 5.16
N THR A 159 23.45 10.80 4.70
CA THR A 159 22.73 12.08 4.66
C THR A 159 21.95 12.19 3.34
N GLY A 160 20.90 13.01 3.33
CA GLY A 160 20.09 13.25 2.14
C GLY A 160 18.73 13.85 2.47
N PRO A 161 17.95 14.28 1.47
CA PRO A 161 16.64 14.91 1.64
C PRO A 161 15.66 14.08 2.48
N TRP A 162 15.70 12.75 2.36
CA TRP A 162 14.88 11.83 3.16
C TRP A 162 15.02 12.02 4.68
N ALA A 163 16.20 12.47 5.16
CA ALA A 163 16.47 12.64 6.58
C ALA A 163 15.98 14.00 7.12
N GLU A 164 15.80 14.98 6.23
CA GLU A 164 15.30 16.33 6.53
C GLU A 164 13.78 16.33 6.73
N ASP A 165 13.07 15.54 5.91
CA ASP A 165 11.61 15.35 6.00
C ASP A 165 11.27 13.87 6.22
N ARG A 166 11.33 13.47 7.49
CA ARG A 166 11.14 12.08 7.92
C ARG A 166 9.69 11.62 7.76
N ASP A 167 8.74 12.53 7.87
CA ASP A 167 7.32 12.22 7.70
C ASP A 167 7.05 11.87 6.23
N ALA A 168 7.55 12.68 5.29
CA ALA A 168 7.46 12.35 3.86
C ALA A 168 8.20 11.04 3.55
N ALA A 169 9.42 10.86 4.07
CA ALA A 169 10.20 9.65 3.86
C ALA A 169 9.51 8.39 4.40
N PHE A 170 8.79 8.49 5.53
CA PHE A 170 7.99 7.39 6.07
C PHE A 170 6.91 6.96 5.09
N TYR A 171 6.11 7.91 4.58
CA TYR A 171 5.02 7.57 3.65
C TYR A 171 5.55 7.06 2.31
N VAL A 172 6.65 7.62 1.79
CA VAL A 172 7.31 7.08 0.60
C VAL A 172 7.74 5.63 0.82
N ALA A 173 8.37 5.34 1.96
CA ALA A 173 8.77 3.96 2.30
C ALA A 173 7.56 3.04 2.52
N LEU A 174 6.48 3.53 3.14
CA LEU A 174 5.27 2.77 3.42
C LEU A 174 4.60 2.28 2.14
N TYR A 175 4.29 3.19 1.22
CA TYR A 175 3.66 2.83 -0.06
C TYR A 175 4.59 1.99 -0.93
N LEU A 176 5.91 2.25 -0.91
CA LEU A 176 6.91 1.44 -1.61
C LEU A 176 6.88 -0.01 -1.11
N ARG A 177 6.97 -0.20 0.21
CA ARG A 177 6.96 -1.54 0.81
C ARG A 177 5.61 -2.24 0.63
N ALA A 178 4.50 -1.51 0.71
CA ALA A 178 3.18 -2.10 0.52
C ALA A 178 2.98 -2.61 -0.92
N ALA A 179 3.32 -1.80 -1.93
CA ALA A 179 3.21 -2.20 -3.33
C ALA A 179 4.16 -3.37 -3.67
N GLN A 180 5.40 -3.33 -3.18
CA GLN A 180 6.35 -4.43 -3.33
C GLN A 180 5.85 -5.72 -2.66
N TYR A 181 5.30 -5.63 -1.44
CA TYR A 181 4.76 -6.77 -0.71
C TYR A 181 3.57 -7.38 -1.45
N SER A 182 2.61 -6.55 -1.87
CA SER A 182 1.44 -6.96 -2.64
C SER A 182 1.85 -7.79 -3.86
N ILE A 183 2.73 -7.23 -4.71
CA ILE A 183 3.20 -7.89 -5.94
C ILE A 183 3.97 -9.18 -5.63
N ARG A 184 4.87 -9.14 -4.63
CA ARG A 184 5.73 -10.28 -4.29
C ARG A 184 4.95 -11.46 -3.73
N HIS A 185 3.94 -11.17 -2.90
CA HIS A 185 3.17 -12.17 -2.18
C HIS A 185 1.81 -12.46 -2.82
N ASP A 186 1.48 -11.80 -3.93
CA ASP A 186 0.24 -11.95 -4.67
C ASP A 186 -0.99 -11.77 -3.76
N CYS A 187 -0.97 -10.69 -2.96
CA CYS A 187 -1.99 -10.39 -1.96
C CYS A 187 -2.48 -8.93 -2.06
N PRO A 188 -3.77 -8.67 -1.77
CA PRO A 188 -4.29 -7.30 -1.70
C PRO A 188 -3.81 -6.57 -0.45
N MET A 189 -3.80 -5.24 -0.52
CA MET A 189 -3.57 -4.36 0.63
C MET A 189 -4.79 -3.47 0.87
N THR A 190 -5.08 -3.15 2.13
CA THR A 190 -6.22 -2.30 2.52
C THR A 190 -5.91 -1.52 3.79
N TYR A 191 -6.69 -0.47 4.05
CA TYR A 191 -6.67 0.21 5.34
C TYR A 191 -7.58 -0.46 6.37
N SER A 192 -7.20 -0.43 7.65
CA SER A 192 -7.95 -0.94 8.80
C SER A 192 -7.89 -0.01 10.01
#